data_AF-A0A8T0D425-F1
#
_entry.id   AF-A0A8T0D425-F1
#
_cell.length_a   1.000
_cell.length_b   1.000
_cell.length_c   1.000
_cell.angle_alpha   90.00
_cell.angle_beta   90.00
_cell.angle_gamma   90.00
#
_symmetry.space_group_name_H-M   'P 1'
#
loop_
_entity.id
_entity.type
_entity.pdbx_description
1 polymer ?
#
loop_
_entity_poly.entity_id
_entity_poly.type
_entity_poly.pdbx_seq_one_letter_code
_entity_poly.pdbx_strand_id
1 'polypeptide(L)'
;MNTKKAVAMPVLTELSHYVSHVLVNCNETDDFGPATQLLQATFTIYHEITASSMEDHSQQHYLFTLVRDQPIWQSMRFWNAAFFIALQAERRKQTIPTELHGEEALEAEKEAQDNAVYIQLSKFLWRMCMFGIPKEACLDFLRKQASAENLSQDKYHTLQMNVQQLFRNEEETE
;
A
#
# COMPACT_ATOMS: atom_id res chain seq x y z
N MET A 1 11.53 6.56 5.12
CA MET A 1 10.31 7.40 5.01
C MET A 1 10.18 7.85 3.57
N ASN A 2 9.10 7.50 2.87
CA ASN A 2 8.84 8.09 1.55
C ASN A 2 8.35 9.52 1.78
N THR A 3 9.14 10.50 1.36
CA THR A 3 8.81 11.92 1.47
C THR A 3 7.67 12.27 0.52
N LYS A 4 6.62 12.91 1.03
CA LYS A 4 5.54 13.46 0.19
C LYS A 4 6.14 14.54 -0.71
N LYS A 5 5.69 14.63 -1.97
CA LYS A 5 6.21 15.56 -2.97
C LYS A 5 5.10 16.35 -3.62
N ALA A 6 5.11 17.67 -3.39
CA ALA A 6 4.21 18.60 -4.05
C ALA A 6 4.68 18.89 -5.49
N VAL A 7 3.75 18.98 -6.43
CA VAL A 7 3.99 19.37 -7.83
C VAL A 7 2.91 20.34 -8.32
N ALA A 8 3.19 21.06 -9.41
CA ALA A 8 2.19 21.89 -10.07
C ALA A 8 1.10 21.03 -10.73
N MET A 9 -0.15 21.51 -10.78
CA MET A 9 -1.28 20.74 -11.34
C MET A 9 -1.01 20.22 -12.77
N PRO A 10 -0.45 21.00 -13.72
CA PRO A 10 -0.17 20.47 -15.06
C PRO A 10 0.80 19.30 -15.05
N VAL A 11 1.77 19.29 -14.12
CA VAL A 11 2.71 18.18 -13.94
C VAL A 11 1.99 16.96 -13.37
N LEU A 12 1.08 17.15 -12.41
CA LEU A 12 0.29 16.06 -11.83
C LEU A 12 -0.60 15.39 -12.89
N THR A 13 -1.25 16.18 -13.74
CA THR A 13 -2.08 15.68 -14.85
C THR A 13 -1.25 14.94 -15.89
N GLU A 14 -0.09 15.45 -16.27
CA GLU A 14 0.78 14.75 -17.24
C GLU A 14 1.31 13.42 -16.67
N LEU A 15 1.66 13.42 -15.38
CA LEU A 15 2.03 12.20 -14.67
C LEU A 15 0.89 11.19 -14.65
N SER A 16 -0.37 11.62 -14.47
CA SER A 16 -1.50 10.68 -14.46
C SER A 16 -1.72 10.02 -15.82
N HIS A 17 -1.54 10.76 -16.93
CA HIS A 17 -1.58 10.19 -18.27
C HIS A 17 -0.48 9.15 -18.50
N TYR A 18 0.77 9.50 -18.19
CA TYR A 18 1.90 8.59 -18.34
C TYR A 18 1.74 7.33 -17.47
N VAL A 19 1.36 7.50 -16.20
CA VAL A 19 1.10 6.39 -15.28
C VAL A 19 0.00 5.50 -15.82
N SER A 20 -1.10 6.06 -16.31
CA SER A 20 -2.21 5.27 -16.88
C SER A 20 -1.76 4.38 -18.03
N HIS A 21 -0.94 4.89 -18.96
CA HIS A 21 -0.39 4.08 -20.06
C HIS A 21 0.46 2.91 -19.57
N VAL A 22 1.34 3.14 -18.58
CA VAL A 22 2.17 2.07 -18.01
C VAL A 22 1.30 1.04 -17.30
N LEU A 23 0.28 1.47 -16.56
CA LEU A 23 -0.64 0.57 -15.83
C LEU A 23 -1.45 -0.33 -16.76
N VAL A 24 -1.94 0.20 -17.89
CA VAL A 24 -2.61 -0.61 -18.92
C VAL A 24 -1.67 -1.69 -19.44
N ASN A 25 -0.45 -1.33 -19.84
CA ASN A 25 0.52 -2.29 -20.34
C ASN A 25 0.90 -3.34 -19.28
N CYS A 26 1.11 -2.95 -18.03
CA CYS A 26 1.36 -3.89 -16.92
C CYS A 26 0.18 -4.87 -16.72
N ASN A 27 -1.05 -4.40 -16.87
CA ASN A 27 -2.24 -5.24 -16.71
C ASN A 27 -2.39 -6.25 -17.86
N GLU A 28 -2.05 -5.86 -19.09
CA GLU A 28 -2.13 -6.72 -20.28
C GLU A 28 -1.01 -7.76 -20.34
N THR A 29 0.17 -7.42 -19.83
CA THR A 29 1.37 -8.26 -19.93
C THR A 29 1.68 -9.06 -18.66
N ASP A 30 0.89 -8.87 -17.60
CA ASP A 30 1.16 -9.41 -16.26
C ASP A 30 2.55 -9.01 -15.67
N ASP A 31 3.22 -7.99 -16.22
CA ASP A 31 4.44 -7.42 -15.64
C ASP A 31 4.09 -6.35 -14.59
N PHE A 32 3.89 -6.79 -13.35
CA PHE A 32 3.47 -5.93 -12.24
C PHE A 32 4.62 -5.19 -11.52
N GLY A 33 5.87 -5.40 -11.92
CA GLY A 33 7.03 -4.74 -11.32
C GLY A 33 6.93 -3.20 -11.37
N PRO A 34 6.74 -2.61 -12.56
CA PRO A 34 6.57 -1.16 -12.71
C PRO A 34 5.33 -0.64 -11.97
N ALA A 35 4.19 -1.32 -12.11
CA ALA A 35 2.94 -0.94 -11.45
C ALA A 35 3.07 -0.91 -9.91
N THR A 36 3.87 -1.81 -9.33
CA THR A 36 4.15 -1.84 -7.88
C THR A 36 4.89 -0.59 -7.41
N GLN A 37 5.84 -0.10 -8.21
CA GLN A 37 6.55 1.14 -7.88
C GLN A 37 5.68 2.37 -8.07
N LEU A 38 4.87 2.38 -9.14
CA LEU A 38 3.90 3.45 -9.40
C LEU A 38 2.85 3.53 -8.28
N LEU A 39 2.34 2.40 -7.79
CA LEU A 39 1.45 2.33 -6.64
C LEU A 39 2.01 3.07 -5.41
N GLN A 40 3.32 3.02 -5.17
CA GLN A 40 3.91 3.76 -4.05
C GLN A 40 3.98 5.25 -4.35
N ALA A 41 4.33 5.63 -5.59
CA ALA A 41 4.45 7.01 -6.01
C ALA A 41 3.11 7.76 -6.03
N THR A 42 2.02 7.07 -6.38
CA THR A 42 0.68 7.69 -6.48
C THR A 42 0.17 8.21 -5.12
N PHE A 43 0.62 7.64 -4.00
CA PHE A 43 0.28 8.11 -2.65
C PHE A 43 1.28 9.13 -2.07
N THR A 44 2.36 9.44 -2.77
CA THR A 44 3.38 10.40 -2.29
C THR A 44 3.38 11.68 -3.10
N ILE A 45 3.00 11.63 -4.37
CA ILE A 45 2.94 12.80 -5.27
C ILE A 45 1.55 13.45 -5.19
N TYR A 46 1.52 14.76 -4.97
CA TYR A 46 0.28 15.52 -4.86
C TYR A 46 0.42 16.95 -5.40
N HIS A 47 -0.71 17.60 -5.65
CA HIS A 47 -0.82 19.03 -5.84
C HIS A 47 -1.49 19.66 -4.62
N GLU A 48 -0.95 20.77 -4.14
CA GLU A 48 -1.56 21.53 -3.06
C GLU A 48 -2.62 22.47 -3.63
N ILE A 49 -3.89 22.23 -3.25
CA ILE A 49 -5.00 23.11 -3.58
C ILE A 49 -4.98 24.24 -2.56
N THR A 50 -4.59 25.43 -3.02
CA THR A 50 -4.64 26.63 -2.19
C THR A 50 -6.09 26.93 -1.86
N ALA A 51 -6.43 26.97 -0.58
CA ALA A 51 -7.78 27.30 -0.16
C ALA A 51 -8.06 28.78 -0.48
N SER A 52 -9.26 29.08 -0.96
CA SER A 52 -9.66 30.43 -1.35
C SER A 52 -9.91 31.36 -0.15
N SER A 53 -9.87 30.84 1.07
CA SER A 53 -10.20 31.50 2.34
C SER A 53 -9.10 31.26 3.38
N MET A 54 -8.88 32.25 4.27
CA MET A 54 -7.92 32.17 5.38
C MET A 54 -8.33 31.15 6.48
N GLU A 55 -9.57 30.66 6.46
CA GLU A 55 -10.11 29.68 7.42
C GLU A 55 -10.02 28.24 6.93
N ASP A 56 -9.53 28.04 5.70
CA ASP A 56 -9.73 26.81 4.96
C ASP A 56 -8.35 26.15 4.75
N HIS A 57 -8.18 24.94 5.26
CA HIS A 57 -6.88 24.26 5.22
C HIS A 57 -6.56 23.80 3.79
N SER A 58 -5.29 23.95 3.36
CA SER A 58 -4.88 23.49 2.02
C SER A 58 -5.15 21.99 1.85
N GLN A 59 -5.87 21.64 0.79
CA GLN A 59 -6.21 20.25 0.49
C GLN A 59 -5.16 19.63 -0.45
N GLN A 60 -4.82 18.37 -0.20
CA GLN A 60 -3.82 17.64 -0.98
C GLN A 60 -4.51 16.79 -2.06
N HIS A 61 -4.39 17.19 -3.32
CA HIS A 61 -4.88 16.42 -4.46
C HIS A 61 -3.82 15.42 -4.90
N TYR A 62 -3.93 14.17 -4.46
CA TYR A 62 -2.93 13.13 -4.74
C TYR A 62 -3.07 12.50 -6.12
N LEU A 63 -1.94 12.06 -6.69
CA LEU A 63 -1.92 11.36 -7.98
C LEU A 63 -2.80 10.10 -8.00
N PHE A 64 -2.92 9.37 -6.88
CA PHE A 64 -3.76 8.16 -6.82
C PHE A 64 -5.23 8.45 -7.16
N THR A 65 -5.74 9.64 -6.84
CA THR A 65 -7.13 10.03 -7.14
C THR A 65 -7.38 10.13 -8.64
N LEU A 66 -6.37 10.55 -9.42
CA LEU A 66 -6.46 10.68 -10.88
C LEU A 66 -6.34 9.35 -11.62
N VAL A 67 -5.82 8.31 -10.96
CA VAL A 67 -5.62 6.99 -11.56
C VAL A 67 -6.45 5.91 -10.86
N ARG A 68 -7.41 6.29 -10.00
CA ARG A 68 -8.17 5.36 -9.16
C ARG A 68 -8.98 4.34 -9.96
N ASP A 69 -9.44 4.73 -11.15
CA ASP A 69 -10.32 3.91 -11.98
C ASP A 69 -9.56 2.97 -12.94
N GLN A 70 -8.23 2.89 -12.82
CA GLN A 70 -7.42 1.99 -13.65
C GLN A 70 -7.74 0.51 -13.32
N PRO A 71 -8.04 -0.35 -14.31
CA PRO A 71 -8.49 -1.73 -14.07
C PRO A 71 -7.53 -2.60 -13.28
N ILE A 72 -6.22 -2.33 -13.37
CA ILE A 72 -5.18 -3.08 -12.66
C ILE A 72 -5.38 -3.07 -11.14
N TRP A 73 -5.99 -2.02 -10.59
CA TRP A 73 -6.28 -1.94 -9.15
C TRP A 73 -7.37 -2.90 -8.70
N GLN A 74 -8.20 -3.41 -9.61
CA GLN A 74 -9.19 -4.45 -9.30
C GLN A 74 -8.62 -5.86 -9.47
N SER A 75 -7.37 -5.99 -9.93
CA SER A 75 -6.73 -7.29 -10.16
C SER A 75 -6.11 -7.85 -8.89
N MET A 76 -6.66 -8.95 -8.36
CA MET A 76 -6.03 -9.69 -7.27
C MET A 76 -4.68 -10.30 -7.65
N ARG A 77 -4.43 -10.54 -8.95
CA ARG A 77 -3.11 -10.97 -9.44
C ARG A 77 -2.07 -9.88 -9.19
N PHE A 78 -2.41 -8.63 -9.49
CA PHE A 78 -1.58 -7.48 -9.19
C PHE A 78 -1.32 -7.36 -7.68
N TRP A 79 -2.35 -7.36 -6.84
CA TRP A 79 -2.18 -7.18 -5.38
C TRP A 79 -1.29 -8.25 -4.75
N ASN A 80 -1.47 -9.51 -5.13
CA ASN A 80 -0.62 -10.60 -4.65
C ASN A 80 0.85 -10.43 -5.08
N ALA A 81 1.09 -10.09 -6.36
CA ALA A 81 2.44 -9.89 -6.87
C ALA A 81 3.12 -8.65 -6.26
N ALA A 82 2.40 -7.54 -6.18
CA ALA A 82 2.89 -6.29 -5.61
C ALA A 82 3.24 -6.44 -4.12
N PHE A 83 2.41 -7.16 -3.36
CA PHE A 83 2.70 -7.47 -1.96
C PHE A 83 3.96 -8.32 -1.83
N PHE A 84 4.08 -9.39 -2.62
CA PHE A 84 5.28 -10.23 -2.61
C PHE A 84 6.55 -9.43 -2.94
N ILE A 85 6.53 -8.60 -3.99
CA ILE A 85 7.65 -7.74 -4.38
C ILE A 85 8.04 -6.79 -3.23
N ALA A 86 7.05 -6.15 -2.61
CA ALA A 86 7.26 -5.20 -1.53
C ALA A 86 7.79 -5.87 -0.25
N LEU A 87 7.22 -7.02 0.12
CA LEU A 87 7.65 -7.80 1.28
C LEU A 87 9.09 -8.28 1.12
N GLN A 88 9.45 -8.81 -0.05
CA GLN A 88 10.82 -9.24 -0.32
C GLN A 88 11.80 -8.06 -0.33
N ALA A 89 11.38 -6.90 -0.81
CA ALA A 89 12.20 -5.69 -0.73
C ALA A 89 12.40 -5.21 0.71
N GLU A 90 11.41 -5.39 1.60
CA GLU A 90 11.54 -5.07 3.02
C GLU A 90 12.46 -6.07 3.74
N ARG A 91 12.27 -7.38 3.52
CA ARG A 91 13.13 -8.44 4.09
C ARG A 91 14.60 -8.26 3.74
N ARG A 92 14.91 -7.87 2.50
CA ARG A 92 16.30 -7.58 2.07
C ARG A 92 16.96 -6.42 2.81
N LYS A 93 16.20 -5.52 3.45
CA LYS A 93 16.74 -4.41 4.24
C LYS A 93 16.94 -4.77 5.71
N GLN A 94 16.41 -5.92 6.14
CA GLN A 94 16.51 -6.33 7.53
C GLN A 94 17.93 -6.81 7.80
N THR A 95 18.48 -6.35 8.91
CA THR A 95 19.78 -6.75 9.41
C THR A 95 19.62 -7.15 10.86
N ILE A 96 20.06 -8.34 11.21
CA ILE A 96 20.13 -8.77 12.60
C ILE A 96 21.38 -8.13 13.21
N PRO A 97 21.28 -7.47 14.38
CA PRO A 97 22.45 -6.95 15.08
C PRO A 97 23.48 -8.06 15.28
N THR A 98 24.72 -7.80 14.90
CA THR A 98 25.84 -8.78 14.95
C THR A 98 26.13 -9.28 16.37
N GLU A 99 25.66 -8.56 17.39
CA GLU A 99 25.84 -8.83 18.82
C GLU A 99 24.94 -9.97 19.32
N LEU A 100 23.83 -10.26 18.63
CA LEU A 100 22.92 -11.35 19.00
C LEU A 100 23.45 -12.69 18.50
N HIS A 101 23.40 -13.73 19.33
CA HIS A 101 23.94 -15.05 18.99
C HIS A 101 22.94 -16.17 19.32
N GLY A 102 23.00 -17.26 18.56
CA GLY A 102 22.20 -18.46 18.84
C GLY A 102 20.70 -18.20 18.81
N GLU A 103 20.01 -18.61 19.87
CA GLU A 103 18.55 -18.55 19.98
C GLU A 103 18.01 -17.11 19.97
N GLU A 104 18.70 -16.17 20.60
CA GLU A 104 18.31 -14.75 20.65
C GLU A 104 18.33 -14.11 19.26
N ALA A 105 19.33 -14.45 18.43
CA ALA A 105 19.40 -14.00 17.05
C ALA A 105 18.26 -14.58 16.20
N LEU A 106 17.90 -15.85 16.42
CA LEU A 106 16.81 -16.52 15.71
C LEU A 106 15.44 -15.93 16.09
N GLU A 107 15.21 -15.64 17.37
CA GLU A 107 14.00 -14.98 17.85
C GLU A 107 13.88 -13.56 17.30
N ALA A 108 14.97 -12.79 17.33
CA ALA A 108 15.00 -11.45 16.75
C ALA A 108 14.73 -11.46 15.23
N GLU A 109 15.27 -12.44 14.50
CA GLU A 109 14.97 -12.61 13.08
C GLU A 109 13.50 -12.94 12.84
N LYS A 110 12.94 -13.88 13.61
CA LYS A 110 11.53 -14.26 13.50
C LYS A 110 10.61 -13.06 13.78
N GLU A 111 10.88 -12.30 14.84
CA GLU A 111 10.11 -11.11 15.17
C GLU A 111 10.27 -10.02 14.10
N ALA A 112 11.48 -9.83 13.56
CA ALA A 112 11.70 -8.91 12.45
C ALA A 112 10.89 -9.32 11.21
N GLN A 113 10.89 -10.61 10.85
CA GLN A 113 10.10 -11.11 9.72
C GLN A 113 8.60 -10.93 9.95
N ASP A 114 8.09 -11.26 11.14
CA ASP A 114 6.68 -11.06 11.53
C ASP A 114 6.28 -9.57 11.44
N ASN A 115 7.16 -8.67 11.88
CA ASN A 115 6.98 -7.22 11.77
C ASN A 115 6.98 -6.73 10.32
N ALA A 116 7.83 -7.26 9.44
CA ALA A 116 7.82 -6.89 8.03
C ALA A 116 6.50 -7.26 7.36
N VAL A 117 5.98 -8.46 7.63
CA VAL A 117 4.68 -8.92 7.12
C VAL A 117 3.57 -8.00 7.60
N TYR A 118 3.50 -7.72 8.90
CA TYR A 118 2.50 -6.82 9.49
C TYR A 118 2.51 -5.42 8.89
N ILE A 119 3.69 -4.82 8.72
CA ILE A 119 3.85 -3.48 8.17
C ILE A 119 3.40 -3.44 6.70
N GLN A 120 3.76 -4.45 5.91
CA GLN A 120 3.37 -4.49 4.51
C GLN A 120 1.89 -4.77 4.35
N LEU A 121 1.31 -5.69 5.13
CA LEU A 121 -0.13 -5.95 5.10
C LEU A 121 -0.94 -4.73 5.50
N SER A 122 -0.56 -4.03 6.57
CA SER A 122 -1.17 -2.75 6.96
C SER A 122 -1.24 -1.77 5.78
N LYS A 123 -0.11 -1.56 5.09
CA LYS A 123 -0.03 -0.63 3.95
C LYS A 123 -0.89 -1.08 2.78
N PHE A 124 -0.84 -2.36 2.44
CA PHE A 124 -1.56 -2.90 1.29
C PHE A 124 -3.08 -2.89 1.52
N LEU A 125 -3.54 -3.31 2.70
CA LEU A 125 -4.95 -3.30 3.05
C LEU A 125 -5.52 -1.88 3.00
N TRP A 126 -4.81 -0.90 3.58
CA TRP A 126 -5.23 0.49 3.48
C TRP A 126 -5.31 0.98 2.03
N ARG A 127 -4.30 0.68 1.19
CA ARG A 127 -4.33 1.05 -0.24
C ARG A 127 -5.47 0.37 -1.00
N MET A 128 -5.73 -0.91 -0.73
CA MET A 128 -6.83 -1.65 -1.34
C MET A 128 -8.17 -0.98 -1.02
N CYS A 129 -8.39 -0.57 0.23
CA CYS A 129 -9.58 0.21 0.63
C CYS A 129 -9.65 1.53 -0.16
N MET A 130 -8.56 2.30 -0.22
CA MET A 130 -8.52 3.58 -0.95
C MET A 130 -8.79 3.45 -2.47
N PHE A 131 -8.53 2.28 -3.06
CA PHE A 131 -8.88 1.95 -4.45
C PHE A 131 -10.25 1.28 -4.61
N GLY A 132 -11.05 1.24 -3.54
CA GLY A 132 -12.41 0.71 -3.57
C GLY A 132 -12.48 -0.81 -3.70
N ILE A 133 -11.46 -1.55 -3.26
CA ILE A 133 -11.56 -3.01 -3.18
C ILE A 133 -12.56 -3.38 -2.09
N PRO A 134 -13.54 -4.27 -2.36
CA PRO A 134 -14.54 -4.63 -1.37
C PRO A 134 -13.93 -5.22 -0.10
N LYS A 135 -14.59 -4.95 1.04
CA LYS A 135 -14.19 -5.40 2.37
C LYS A 135 -13.90 -6.90 2.43
N GLU A 136 -14.74 -7.72 1.81
CA GLU A 136 -14.61 -9.17 1.77
C GLU A 136 -13.32 -9.59 1.05
N ALA A 137 -12.98 -8.91 -0.05
CA ALA A 137 -11.76 -9.17 -0.80
C ALA A 137 -10.51 -8.73 -0.02
N CYS A 138 -10.57 -7.60 0.71
CA CYS A 138 -9.51 -7.17 1.63
C CYS A 138 -9.29 -8.18 2.77
N LEU A 139 -10.37 -8.68 3.39
CA LEU A 139 -10.29 -9.67 4.46
C LEU A 139 -9.79 -11.03 3.97
N ASP A 140 -10.21 -11.47 2.78
CA ASP A 140 -9.70 -12.70 2.16
C ASP A 140 -8.21 -12.58 1.82
N PHE A 141 -7.78 -11.42 1.30
CA PHE A 141 -6.37 -11.12 1.07
C PHE A 141 -5.57 -11.20 2.37
N LEU A 142 -6.00 -10.50 3.44
CA LEU A 142 -5.36 -10.56 4.75
C LEU A 142 -5.21 -12.00 5.24
N ARG A 143 -6.30 -12.79 5.21
CA ARG A 143 -6.29 -14.19 5.64
C ARG A 143 -5.26 -15.02 4.88
N LYS A 144 -5.25 -14.93 3.55
CA LYS A 144 -4.34 -15.71 2.69
C LYS A 144 -2.88 -15.35 2.93
N GLN A 145 -2.56 -14.05 2.94
CA GLN A 145 -1.18 -13.60 3.11
C GLN A 145 -0.66 -13.82 4.53
N ALA A 146 -1.48 -13.57 5.56
CA ALA A 146 -1.12 -13.84 6.95
C ALA A 146 -0.83 -15.34 7.19
N SER A 147 -1.64 -16.22 6.61
CA SER A 147 -1.41 -17.67 6.68
C SER A 147 -0.16 -18.11 5.91
N ALA A 148 0.08 -17.54 4.73
CA ALA A 148 1.25 -17.90 3.91
C ALA A 148 2.57 -17.47 4.57
N GLU A 149 2.57 -16.31 5.23
CA GLU A 149 3.76 -15.72 5.85
C GLU A 149 3.88 -16.00 7.36
N ASN A 150 3.03 -16.87 7.91
CA ASN A 150 2.99 -17.26 9.32
C ASN A 150 2.90 -16.08 10.30
N LEU A 151 2.07 -15.08 9.97
CA LEU A 151 1.86 -13.91 10.83
C LEU A 151 1.29 -14.35 12.19
N SER A 152 1.81 -13.75 13.27
CA SER A 152 1.29 -13.96 14.62
C SER A 152 -0.21 -13.63 14.73
N GLN A 153 -0.93 -14.40 15.56
CA GLN A 153 -2.39 -14.26 15.71
C GLN A 153 -2.79 -12.88 16.26
N ASP A 154 -2.00 -12.32 17.17
CA ASP A 154 -2.25 -11.00 17.74
C ASP A 154 -2.17 -9.91 16.65
N LYS A 155 -1.14 -9.96 15.80
CA LYS A 155 -0.99 -9.03 14.67
C LYS A 155 -2.08 -9.24 13.61
N TYR A 156 -2.44 -10.48 13.32
CA TYR A 156 -3.57 -10.79 12.43
C TYR A 156 -4.88 -10.18 12.93
N HIS A 157 -5.23 -10.40 14.20
CA HIS A 157 -6.47 -9.88 14.78
C HIS A 157 -6.49 -8.35 14.78
N THR A 158 -5.35 -7.73 15.09
CA THR A 158 -5.19 -6.26 15.00
C THR A 158 -5.46 -5.75 13.58
N LEU A 159 -4.86 -6.36 12.56
CA LEU A 159 -5.11 -5.98 11.16
C LEU A 159 -6.57 -6.18 10.76
N GLN A 160 -7.19 -7.26 11.20
CA GLN A 160 -8.58 -7.56 10.91
C GLN A 160 -9.52 -6.48 11.47
N MET A 161 -9.30 -6.06 12.72
CA MET A 161 -10.05 -4.98 13.35
C MET A 161 -9.85 -3.65 12.63
N ASN A 162 -8.60 -3.34 12.25
CA ASN A 162 -8.28 -2.11 11.51
C ASN A 162 -9.01 -2.06 10.15
N VAL A 163 -9.03 -3.17 9.39
CA VAL A 163 -9.78 -3.24 8.13
C VAL A 163 -11.27 -3.01 8.37
N GLN A 164 -11.86 -3.65 9.38
CA GLN A 164 -13.28 -3.45 9.70
C GLN A 164 -13.61 -2.00 10.06
N GLN A 165 -12.70 -1.30 10.75
CA GLN A 165 -12.87 0.10 11.11
C GLN A 165 -12.75 1.03 9.90
N LEU A 166 -11.80 0.76 8.98
CA LEU A 166 -11.64 1.56 7.75
C LEU A 166 -12.95 1.63 6.95
N PHE A 167 -13.58 0.48 6.70
CA PHE A 167 -14.84 0.42 5.95
C PHE A 167 -16.04 1.03 6.71
N ARG A 168 -16.06 0.95 8.05
CA ARG A 168 -17.12 1.59 8.83
C ARG A 168 -17.08 3.11 8.70
N ASN A 169 -15.87 3.68 8.74
CA ASN A 169 -15.70 5.11 8.61
C ASN A 169 -16.11 5.60 7.21
N GLU A 170 -15.87 4.82 6.16
CA GLU A 170 -16.32 5.15 4.79
C GLU A 170 -17.86 5.21 4.70
N GLU A 171 -18.58 4.24 5.28
CA GLU A 171 -20.06 4.21 5.31
C GLU A 171 -20.70 5.38 6.08
N GLU A 172 -19.98 5.97 7.05
CA GLU A 172 -20.47 7.13 7.83
C GLU A 172 -20.23 8.48 7.13
N THR A 173 -19.47 8.51 6.02
CA THR A 173 -19.12 9.75 5.30
C THR A 173 -19.90 9.95 3.99
N GLU A 174 -20.75 9.00 3.60
CA GLU A 174 -21.70 9.07 2.47
C GLU A 174 -23.11 9.48 2.91
#